data_AF-A0A9D8IMA0-F1
#
_entry.id   AF-A0A9D8IMA0-F1
#
_cell.length_a   1.000
_cell.length_b   1.000
_cell.length_c   1.000
_cell.angle_alpha   90.00
_cell.angle_beta   90.00
_cell.angle_gamma   90.00
#
_symmetry.space_group_name_H-M   'P 1'
#
loop_
_entity.id
_entity.type
_entity.pdbx_description
1 polymer ?
#
loop_
_entity_poly.entity_id
_entity_poly.type
_entity_poly.pdbx_seq_one_letter_code
_entity_poly.pdbx_strand_id
1 'polypeptide(L)'
;MSDNAPEWLDGVVLDDCDSLYRNLAALGILRSALWGESNEARLVTYNSTQNKLPPAFEFSGTLVLTANTLPRRNHAFDAVLSRVDVFELDATNEDVIELMRNLAKHGFENLTSDDCTQVVEFIGEFAATRELSLRLLEPSFRKVLYARESGIDWKDLVRSQLEQIGAKDELAKPANSKAYAMACLHQVIEDFPDSVRDQEEAWCQMTGRSRATFFRLKRALGNCDPPATEDESRGAPLSRLYLTGRWAPRNRGSQALRTL
;
A
#
# COMPACT_ATOMS: atom_id res chain seq x y z
N MET A 1 -28.29 31.17 -15.19
CA MET A 1 -27.09 30.32 -15.18
C MET A 1 -26.64 30.26 -13.75
N SER A 2 -27.23 29.33 -12.99
CA SER A 2 -26.93 29.09 -11.58
C SER A 2 -25.91 27.96 -11.49
N ASP A 3 -24.82 28.23 -10.80
CA ASP A 3 -23.75 27.29 -10.47
C ASP A 3 -24.30 25.98 -9.89
N ASN A 4 -24.17 24.89 -10.66
CA ASN A 4 -24.29 23.53 -10.17
C ASN A 4 -22.92 23.07 -9.67
N ALA A 5 -22.46 23.62 -8.55
CA ALA A 5 -21.55 22.85 -7.70
C ALA A 5 -22.42 21.82 -6.95
N PRO A 6 -22.14 20.51 -7.05
CA PRO A 6 -22.96 19.51 -6.38
C PRO A 6 -22.89 19.72 -4.87
N GLU A 7 -24.06 19.73 -4.21
CA GLU A 7 -24.19 19.56 -2.77
C GLU A 7 -23.34 18.36 -2.35
N TRP A 8 -22.22 18.65 -1.68
CA TRP A 8 -21.52 17.80 -0.71
C TRP A 8 -21.87 16.31 -0.78
N LEU A 9 -20.96 15.48 -1.32
CA LEU A 9 -20.88 14.12 -0.81
C LEU A 9 -20.56 14.25 0.69
N ASP A 10 -21.51 13.93 1.57
CA ASP A 10 -21.23 13.68 2.99
C ASP A 10 -20.35 12.43 3.08
N GLY A 11 -19.05 12.63 2.85
CA GLY A 11 -18.03 11.60 2.84
C GLY A 11 -17.19 11.69 4.11
N VAL A 12 -17.03 10.57 4.80
CA VAL A 12 -16.11 10.46 5.94
C VAL A 12 -14.96 9.55 5.55
N VAL A 13 -13.74 10.06 5.71
CA VAL A 13 -12.51 9.25 5.61
C VAL A 13 -12.10 8.86 7.03
N LEU A 14 -12.00 7.57 7.29
CA LEU A 14 -11.48 7.03 8.53
C LEU A 14 -10.10 6.44 8.26
N ASP A 15 -9.07 7.14 8.74
CA ASP A 15 -7.67 6.75 8.60
C ASP A 15 -7.18 5.98 9.84
N ASP A 16 -6.21 5.09 9.67
CA ASP A 16 -5.57 4.30 10.75
C ASP A 16 -6.57 3.59 11.70
N CYS A 17 -7.50 2.85 11.11
CA CYS A 17 -8.64 2.24 11.82
C CYS A 17 -8.40 0.81 12.33
N ASP A 18 -7.14 0.42 12.55
CA ASP A 18 -6.78 -0.95 12.96
C ASP A 18 -7.50 -1.40 14.26
N SER A 19 -7.71 -0.48 15.19
CA SER A 19 -8.44 -0.74 16.44
C SER A 19 -9.94 -0.90 16.24
N LEU A 20 -10.53 -0.14 15.29
CA LEU A 20 -11.94 -0.23 14.92
C LEU A 20 -12.25 -1.60 14.33
N TYR A 21 -11.35 -2.14 13.51
CA TYR A 21 -11.53 -3.45 12.86
C TYR A 21 -11.52 -4.65 13.82
N ARG A 22 -11.20 -4.42 15.10
CA ARG A 22 -11.25 -5.45 16.16
C ARG A 22 -12.45 -5.27 17.09
N ASN A 23 -13.15 -4.13 17.02
CA ASN A 23 -14.27 -3.82 17.89
C ASN A 23 -15.60 -4.32 17.28
N LEU A 24 -16.17 -5.37 17.86
CA LEU A 24 -17.42 -5.99 17.38
C LEU A 24 -18.61 -5.02 17.34
N ALA A 25 -18.71 -4.10 18.29
CA ALA A 25 -19.80 -3.13 18.30
C ALA A 25 -19.65 -2.12 17.16
N ALA A 26 -18.43 -1.64 16.93
CA ALA A 26 -18.13 -0.74 15.81
C ALA A 26 -18.37 -1.42 14.45
N LEU A 27 -17.96 -2.70 14.31
CA LEU A 27 -18.23 -3.49 13.10
C LEU A 27 -19.72 -3.73 12.87
N GLY A 28 -20.49 -3.90 13.95
CA GLY A 28 -21.95 -4.02 13.87
C GLY A 28 -22.60 -2.75 13.32
N ILE A 29 -22.19 -1.58 13.83
CA ILE A 29 -22.64 -0.27 13.33
C ILE A 29 -22.23 -0.10 11.87
N LEU A 30 -20.96 -0.38 11.54
CA LEU A 30 -20.42 -0.22 10.20
C LEU A 30 -21.17 -1.10 9.19
N ARG A 31 -21.47 -2.34 9.54
CA ARG A 31 -22.26 -3.24 8.67
C ARG A 31 -23.66 -2.69 8.36
N SER A 32 -24.31 -2.02 9.31
CA SER A 32 -25.62 -1.37 9.09
C SER A 32 -25.53 -0.07 8.29
N ALA A 33 -24.37 0.59 8.31
CA ALA A 33 -24.10 1.81 7.54
C ALA A 33 -23.67 1.51 6.09
N LEU A 34 -23.40 0.25 5.75
CA LEU A 34 -22.96 -0.19 4.42
C LEU A 34 -24.10 -0.88 3.67
N TRP A 35 -23.95 -0.99 2.35
CA TRP A 35 -24.96 -1.62 1.49
C TRP A 35 -25.10 -3.12 1.77
N GLY A 36 -26.34 -3.62 1.82
CA GLY A 36 -26.66 -5.05 1.91
C GLY A 36 -26.93 -5.68 0.54
N GLU A 37 -27.12 -7.00 0.52
CA GLU A 37 -27.50 -7.75 -0.69
C GLU A 37 -28.94 -7.44 -1.15
N SER A 38 -29.81 -7.12 -0.20
CA SER A 38 -31.13 -6.57 -0.44
C SER A 38 -31.03 -5.04 -0.46
N ASN A 39 -31.75 -4.41 -1.39
CA ASN A 39 -31.78 -2.96 -1.63
C ASN A 39 -32.48 -2.18 -0.49
N GLU A 40 -32.14 -2.51 0.75
CA GLU A 40 -32.67 -2.00 2.00
C GLU A 40 -32.05 -0.64 2.35
N ALA A 41 -32.84 0.22 2.99
CA ALA A 41 -32.33 1.46 3.55
C ALA A 41 -31.22 1.16 4.57
N ARG A 42 -30.13 1.95 4.54
CA ARG A 42 -28.96 1.80 5.43
C ARG A 42 -29.28 2.28 6.85
N LEU A 43 -30.17 1.54 7.53
CA LEU A 43 -30.67 1.89 8.85
C LEU A 43 -29.68 1.46 9.93
N VAL A 44 -28.97 2.43 10.50
CA VAL A 44 -28.06 2.22 11.64
C VAL A 44 -28.87 2.25 12.92
N THR A 45 -28.66 1.24 13.78
CA THR A 45 -29.27 1.16 15.11
C THR A 45 -28.18 1.06 16.18
N TYR A 46 -28.27 1.92 17.19
CA TYR A 46 -27.32 1.89 18.31
C TYR A 46 -27.96 2.45 19.57
N ASN A 47 -28.13 1.58 20.57
CA ASN A 47 -28.67 1.99 21.86
C ASN A 47 -27.51 2.26 22.83
N SER A 48 -27.34 3.52 23.22
CA SER A 48 -26.40 3.93 24.26
C SER A 48 -27.15 4.59 25.41
N THR A 49 -26.84 4.17 26.63
CA THR A 49 -27.32 4.84 27.86
C THR A 49 -26.49 6.07 28.22
N GLN A 50 -25.28 6.20 27.66
CA GLN A 50 -24.33 7.26 27.98
C GLN A 50 -24.46 8.47 27.03
N ASN A 51 -24.84 8.23 25.78
CA ASN A 51 -24.93 9.27 24.75
C ASN A 51 -26.39 9.53 24.37
N LYS A 52 -26.79 10.80 24.29
CA LYS A 52 -28.10 11.21 23.76
C LYS A 52 -28.12 11.14 22.23
N LEU A 53 -27.99 9.92 21.70
CA LEU A 53 -28.08 9.65 20.26
C LEU A 53 -29.48 9.12 19.92
N PRO A 54 -30.00 9.37 18.71
CA PRO A 54 -31.21 8.71 18.25
C PRO A 54 -30.98 7.19 18.24
N PRO A 55 -31.98 6.39 18.63
CA PRO A 55 -31.84 4.93 18.69
C PRO A 55 -31.63 4.29 17.31
N ALA A 56 -32.09 4.98 16.26
CA ALA A 56 -31.90 4.60 14.86
C ALA A 56 -31.84 5.83 13.96
N PHE A 57 -31.10 5.73 12.86
CA PHE A 57 -31.08 6.72 11.80
C PHE A 57 -30.69 6.08 10.46
N GLU A 58 -31.14 6.67 9.35
CA GLU A 58 -30.73 6.24 8.01
C GLU A 58 -29.41 6.91 7.63
N PHE A 59 -28.42 6.11 7.23
CA PHE A 59 -27.11 6.58 6.80
C PHE A 59 -27.06 6.75 5.28
N SER A 60 -26.90 7.97 4.81
CA SER A 60 -26.80 8.30 3.37
C SER A 60 -25.38 8.57 2.88
N GLY A 61 -24.41 8.72 3.79
CA GLY A 61 -23.05 9.15 3.48
C GLY A 61 -22.18 8.14 2.73
N THR A 62 -20.98 8.59 2.36
CA THR A 62 -19.89 7.79 1.78
C THR A 62 -18.84 7.53 2.86
N LEU A 63 -18.29 6.31 2.91
CA LEU A 63 -17.21 5.94 3.82
C LEU A 63 -15.99 5.51 3.02
N VAL A 64 -14.84 6.10 3.33
CA VAL A 64 -13.53 5.64 2.86
C VAL A 64 -12.75 5.19 4.09
N LEU A 65 -12.27 3.96 4.06
CA LEU A 65 -11.56 3.34 5.18
C LEU A 65 -10.14 3.01 4.72
N THR A 66 -9.12 3.36 5.50
CA THR A 66 -7.74 2.94 5.24
C THR A 66 -7.30 1.92 6.29
N ALA A 67 -6.56 0.92 5.84
CA ALA A 67 -6.02 -0.12 6.71
C ALA A 67 -4.58 -0.40 6.32
N ASN A 68 -3.68 -0.38 7.30
CA ASN A 68 -2.32 -0.88 7.10
C ASN A 68 -2.32 -2.41 7.13
N THR A 69 -3.17 -3.00 8.00
CA THR A 69 -3.30 -4.45 8.10
C THR A 69 -4.75 -4.88 8.26
N LEU A 70 -5.15 -5.90 7.50
CA LEU A 70 -6.46 -6.52 7.67
C LEU A 70 -6.42 -7.55 8.80
N PRO A 71 -7.37 -7.54 9.77
CA PRO A 71 -7.45 -8.55 10.81
C PRO A 71 -7.62 -9.95 10.21
N ARG A 72 -6.74 -10.88 10.58
CA ARG A 72 -6.86 -12.28 10.16
C ARG A 72 -7.92 -13.01 11.00
N ARG A 73 -8.78 -13.79 10.36
CA ARG A 73 -9.78 -14.68 10.99
C ARG A 73 -10.82 -13.94 11.85
N ASN A 74 -11.35 -12.83 11.35
CA ASN A 74 -12.44 -12.10 12.00
C ASN A 74 -13.70 -12.14 11.12
N HIS A 75 -14.61 -13.09 11.40
CA HIS A 75 -15.87 -13.24 10.66
C HIS A 75 -16.74 -11.97 10.65
N ALA A 76 -16.69 -11.15 11.70
CA ALA A 76 -17.44 -9.90 11.74
C ALA A 76 -16.84 -8.86 10.76
N PHE A 77 -15.52 -8.87 10.61
CA PHE A 77 -14.83 -8.03 9.65
C PHE A 77 -15.00 -8.55 8.21
N ASP A 78 -14.97 -9.87 8.00
CA ASP A 78 -15.26 -10.48 6.69
C ASP A 78 -16.65 -10.07 6.17
N ALA A 79 -17.63 -9.97 7.07
CA ALA A 79 -18.96 -9.46 6.73
C ALA A 79 -18.93 -7.98 6.30
N VAL A 80 -18.07 -7.14 6.89
CA VAL A 80 -17.88 -5.76 6.42
C VAL A 80 -17.22 -5.75 5.05
N LEU A 81 -16.16 -6.55 4.84
CA LEU A 81 -15.46 -6.66 3.56
C LEU A 81 -16.37 -7.07 2.41
N SER A 82 -17.34 -7.95 2.66
CA SER A 82 -18.34 -8.35 1.64
C SER A 82 -19.25 -7.22 1.14
N ARG A 83 -19.25 -6.05 1.80
CA ARG A 83 -20.13 -4.90 1.54
C ARG A 83 -19.39 -3.63 1.11
N VAL A 84 -18.08 -3.73 0.87
CA VAL A 84 -17.23 -2.60 0.47
C VAL A 84 -16.41 -2.98 -0.74
N ASP A 85 -16.07 -1.98 -1.55
CA ASP A 85 -15.04 -2.13 -2.57
C ASP A 85 -13.67 -2.06 -1.89
N VAL A 86 -12.87 -3.11 -2.07
CA VAL A 86 -11.52 -3.21 -1.51
C VAL A 86 -10.51 -2.87 -2.59
N PHE A 87 -9.70 -1.85 -2.32
CA PHE A 87 -8.57 -1.46 -3.16
C PHE A 87 -7.27 -1.70 -2.40
N GLU A 88 -6.40 -2.53 -2.95
CA GLU A 88 -5.05 -2.73 -2.44
C GLU A 88 -4.12 -1.73 -3.14
N LEU A 89 -3.46 -0.89 -2.34
CA LEU A 89 -2.43 0.02 -2.82
C LEU A 89 -1.07 -0.65 -2.67
N ASP A 90 -0.61 -1.29 -3.74
CA ASP A 90 0.75 -1.83 -3.85
C ASP A 90 1.52 -0.96 -4.85
N ALA A 91 2.63 -0.38 -4.40
CA ALA A 91 3.47 0.50 -5.21
C ALA A 91 4.89 -0.06 -5.21
N THR A 92 5.44 -0.28 -6.40
CA THR A 92 6.84 -0.71 -6.51
C THR A 92 7.77 0.45 -6.19
N ASN A 93 9.02 0.15 -5.85
CA ASN A 93 10.04 1.20 -5.68
C ASN A 93 10.17 2.08 -6.93
N GLU A 94 9.99 1.52 -8.12
CA GLU A 94 10.04 2.29 -9.37
C GLU A 94 8.88 3.29 -9.45
N ASP A 95 7.67 2.87 -9.11
CA ASP A 95 6.49 3.75 -9.05
C ASP A 95 6.68 4.87 -8.02
N VAL A 96 7.26 4.54 -6.85
CA VAL A 96 7.57 5.50 -5.79
C VAL A 96 8.60 6.52 -6.28
N ILE A 97 9.68 6.08 -6.92
CA ILE A 97 10.72 6.97 -7.46
C ILE A 97 10.14 7.83 -8.58
N GLU A 98 9.35 7.29 -9.49
CA GLU A 98 8.69 8.07 -10.55
C GLU A 98 7.81 9.17 -9.95
N LEU A 99 7.04 8.85 -8.92
CA LEU A 99 6.22 9.82 -8.22
C LEU A 99 7.07 10.86 -7.48
N MET A 100 8.19 10.46 -6.86
CA MET A 100 9.15 11.39 -6.27
C MET A 100 9.76 12.34 -7.31
N ARG A 101 10.13 11.83 -8.50
CA ARG A 101 10.63 12.64 -9.62
C ARG A 101 9.58 13.65 -10.06
N ASN A 102 8.31 13.26 -10.12
CA ASN A 102 7.23 14.15 -10.48
C ASN A 102 7.07 15.29 -9.45
N LEU A 103 7.12 14.96 -8.16
CA LEU A 103 7.08 15.95 -7.08
C LEU A 103 8.31 16.88 -7.09
N ALA A 104 9.50 16.34 -7.36
CA ALA A 104 10.75 17.10 -7.43
C ALA A 104 10.73 18.20 -8.50
N LYS A 105 9.95 18.03 -9.59
CA LYS A 105 9.82 19.04 -10.66
C LYS A 105 9.35 20.40 -10.15
N HIS A 106 8.59 20.41 -9.05
CA HIS A 106 8.03 21.63 -8.47
C HIS A 106 9.02 22.38 -7.55
N GLY A 107 10.22 21.83 -7.30
CA GLY A 107 11.15 22.36 -6.31
C GLY A 107 10.64 22.19 -4.88
N PHE A 108 11.39 22.69 -3.91
CA PHE A 108 10.98 22.67 -2.49
C PHE A 108 11.62 23.83 -1.72
N GLU A 109 10.81 24.75 -1.21
CA GLU A 109 11.30 25.95 -0.50
C GLU A 109 12.39 26.68 -1.31
N ASN A 110 13.64 26.72 -0.81
CA ASN A 110 14.79 27.35 -1.48
C ASN A 110 15.60 26.38 -2.39
N LEU A 111 15.14 25.14 -2.55
CA LEU A 111 15.74 24.16 -3.45
C LEU A 111 15.13 24.28 -4.84
N THR A 112 16.00 24.28 -5.84
CA THR A 112 15.57 24.23 -7.25
C THR A 112 15.07 22.83 -7.61
N SER A 113 14.36 22.74 -8.73
CA SER A 113 13.94 21.45 -9.30
C SER A 113 15.12 20.51 -9.57
N ASP A 114 16.26 21.04 -9.99
CA ASP A 114 17.49 20.26 -10.20
C ASP A 114 18.02 19.70 -8.88
N ASP A 115 18.08 20.54 -7.84
CA ASP A 115 18.49 20.10 -6.49
C ASP A 115 17.60 18.97 -5.97
N CYS A 116 16.27 19.12 -6.10
CA CYS A 116 15.32 18.10 -5.68
C CYS A 116 15.49 16.81 -6.49
N THR A 117 15.75 16.92 -7.79
CA THR A 117 15.98 15.76 -8.66
C THR A 117 17.23 14.99 -8.24
N GLN A 118 18.33 15.69 -7.91
CA GLN A 118 19.55 15.04 -7.42
C GLN A 118 19.31 14.25 -6.13
N VAL A 119 18.47 14.75 -5.23
CA VAL A 119 18.07 14.03 -4.00
C VAL A 119 17.29 12.77 -4.33
N VAL A 120 16.36 12.84 -5.28
CA VAL A 120 15.56 11.68 -5.70
C VAL A 120 16.43 10.61 -6.34
N GLU A 121 17.35 10.98 -7.25
CA GLU A 121 18.27 10.01 -7.85
C GLU A 121 19.16 9.35 -6.79
N PHE A 122 19.65 10.12 -5.82
CA PHE A 122 20.42 9.56 -4.70
C PHE A 122 19.60 8.60 -3.84
N ILE A 123 18.32 8.89 -3.56
CA ILE A 123 17.42 7.94 -2.87
C ILE A 123 17.21 6.67 -3.72
N GLY A 124 17.08 6.83 -5.03
CA GLY A 124 16.90 5.75 -6.00
C GLY A 124 18.05 4.73 -6.02
N GLU A 125 19.29 5.16 -5.74
CA GLU A 125 20.45 4.26 -5.60
C GLU A 125 20.23 3.16 -4.55
N PHE A 126 19.37 3.41 -3.56
CA PHE A 126 19.09 2.46 -2.48
C PHE A 126 17.90 1.54 -2.76
N ALA A 127 17.15 1.77 -3.84
CA ALA A 127 15.93 1.04 -4.19
C ALA A 127 16.12 -0.48 -4.35
N ALA A 128 17.33 -0.93 -4.69
CA ALA A 128 17.64 -2.35 -4.79
C ALA A 128 17.73 -3.04 -3.41
N THR A 129 18.06 -2.29 -2.35
CA THR A 129 18.36 -2.83 -1.02
C THR A 129 17.23 -2.68 -0.01
N ARG A 130 16.26 -1.79 -0.28
CA ARG A 130 15.19 -1.44 0.66
C ARG A 130 13.93 -0.98 -0.04
N GLU A 131 12.82 -1.09 0.67
CA GLU A 131 11.54 -0.53 0.26
C GLU A 131 11.52 0.97 0.51
N LEU A 132 11.10 1.73 -0.49
CA LEU A 132 11.05 3.19 -0.44
C LEU A 132 9.64 3.67 -0.16
N SER A 133 9.54 4.81 0.52
CA SER A 133 8.27 5.47 0.81
C SER A 133 8.36 6.95 0.43
N LEU A 134 7.27 7.50 -0.11
CA LEU A 134 7.15 8.95 -0.37
C LEU A 134 7.38 9.80 0.88
N ARG A 135 7.15 9.23 2.08
CA ARG A 135 7.42 9.90 3.37
C ARG A 135 8.89 10.29 3.53
N LEU A 136 9.80 9.69 2.77
CA LEU A 136 11.22 10.01 2.77
C LEU A 136 11.53 11.37 2.14
N LEU A 137 10.70 11.82 1.20
CA LEU A 137 11.05 12.88 0.25
C LEU A 137 11.23 14.23 0.94
N GLU A 138 10.18 14.74 1.59
CA GLU A 138 10.22 16.05 2.25
C GLU A 138 11.30 16.13 3.36
N PRO A 139 11.45 15.15 4.27
CA PRO A 139 12.54 15.18 5.24
C PRO A 139 13.93 15.18 4.60
N SER A 140 14.11 14.55 3.43
CA SER A 140 15.37 14.56 2.69
C SER A 140 15.67 15.95 2.12
N PHE A 141 14.67 16.64 1.58
CA PHE A 141 14.82 18.03 1.13
C PHE A 141 15.18 18.97 2.29
N ARG A 142 14.52 18.84 3.45
CA ARG A 142 14.87 19.63 4.65
C ARG A 142 16.30 19.39 5.11
N LYS A 143 16.81 18.15 5.01
CA LYS A 143 18.21 17.84 5.30
C LYS A 143 19.18 18.52 4.32
N VAL A 144 18.83 18.63 3.05
CA VAL A 144 19.64 19.33 2.05
C VAL A 144 19.72 20.82 2.36
N LEU A 145 18.61 21.44 2.75
CA LEU A 145 18.58 22.83 3.21
C LEU A 145 19.50 23.03 4.42
N TYR A 146 19.36 22.21 5.45
CA TYR A 146 20.20 22.25 6.64
C TYR A 146 21.69 22.06 6.32
N ALA A 147 22.00 21.13 5.42
CA ALA A 147 23.36 20.85 5.00
C ALA A 147 24.01 22.03 4.27
N ARG A 148 23.24 22.73 3.42
CA ARG A 148 23.70 23.97 2.75
C ARG A 148 24.00 25.08 3.73
N GLU A 149 23.14 25.27 4.72
CA GLU A 149 23.35 26.29 5.77
C GLU A 149 24.55 25.97 6.66
N SER A 150 24.78 24.69 6.93
CA SER A 150 25.84 24.23 7.83
C SER A 150 27.17 23.92 7.12
N GLY A 151 27.21 23.97 5.78
CA GLY A 151 28.40 23.67 4.99
C GLY A 151 28.84 22.19 5.04
N ILE A 152 27.91 21.26 5.24
CA ILE A 152 28.17 19.81 5.31
C ILE A 152 27.62 19.08 4.09
N ASP A 153 28.08 17.85 3.84
CA ASP A 153 27.52 17.03 2.77
C ASP A 153 26.12 16.53 3.16
N TRP A 154 25.13 16.85 2.32
CA TRP A 154 23.74 16.43 2.52
C TRP A 154 23.55 14.92 2.30
N LYS A 155 24.40 14.28 1.48
CA LYS A 155 24.29 12.86 1.15
C LYS A 155 24.42 11.99 2.40
N ASP A 156 25.31 12.35 3.32
CA ASP A 156 25.49 11.61 4.57
C ASP A 156 24.26 11.72 5.49
N LEU A 157 23.61 12.88 5.52
CA LEU A 157 22.38 13.07 6.30
C LEU A 157 21.23 12.22 5.75
N VAL A 158 21.05 12.22 4.42
CA VAL A 158 20.02 11.44 3.75
C VAL A 158 20.31 9.94 3.87
N ARG A 159 21.59 9.53 3.75
CA ARG A 159 22.01 8.13 3.98
C ARG A 159 21.65 7.67 5.39
N SER A 160 21.95 8.46 6.44
CA SER A 160 21.64 8.04 7.81
C SER A 160 20.12 7.92 8.06
N GLN A 161 19.30 8.77 7.42
CA GLN A 161 17.85 8.63 7.45
C GLN A 161 17.41 7.32 6.79
N LEU A 162 17.97 7.01 5.62
CA LEU A 162 17.65 5.78 4.91
C LEU A 162 18.05 4.55 5.73
N GLU A 163 19.17 4.58 6.46
CA GLU A 163 19.61 3.49 7.34
C GLU A 163 18.70 3.30 8.56
N GLN A 164 18.13 4.38 9.10
CA GLN A 164 17.16 4.29 10.19
C GLN A 164 15.81 3.75 9.72
N ILE A 165 15.42 4.05 8.47
CA ILE A 165 14.16 3.63 7.85
C ILE A 165 14.37 2.25 7.23
N GLY A 166 14.24 1.23 8.07
CA GLY A 166 14.47 -0.19 7.76
C GLY A 166 14.86 -1.00 8.98
N ALA A 167 15.36 -0.35 10.04
CA ALA A 167 15.79 -1.01 11.27
C ALA A 167 14.67 -1.22 12.31
N LYS A 168 13.46 -0.65 12.13
CA LYS A 168 12.48 -0.58 13.23
C LYS A 168 10.98 -0.70 12.94
N ASP A 169 10.52 -0.99 11.73
CA ASP A 169 9.10 -1.30 11.50
C ASP A 169 8.89 -2.80 11.31
N GLU A 170 8.61 -3.51 12.42
CA GLU A 170 8.17 -4.91 12.42
C GLU A 170 6.74 -5.12 11.87
N LEU A 171 6.10 -4.11 11.27
CA LEU A 171 4.65 -4.13 11.00
C LEU A 171 4.21 -4.22 9.54
N ALA A 172 5.12 -4.19 8.58
CA ALA A 172 4.85 -4.65 7.23
C ALA A 172 5.89 -5.70 6.88
N LYS A 173 5.50 -6.99 6.81
CA LYS A 173 6.35 -7.98 6.13
C LYS A 173 6.20 -7.69 4.64
N PRO A 174 7.23 -7.18 3.95
CA PRO A 174 7.07 -6.75 2.57
C PRO A 174 6.77 -7.94 1.67
N ALA A 175 5.84 -7.76 0.73
CA ALA A 175 5.60 -8.70 -0.36
C ALA A 175 6.89 -8.99 -1.15
N ASN A 176 7.81 -8.01 -1.19
CA ASN A 176 9.07 -8.08 -1.92
C ASN A 176 10.28 -8.62 -1.11
N SER A 177 10.10 -8.89 0.18
CA SER A 177 11.23 -9.32 1.04
C SER A 177 11.73 -10.72 0.71
N LYS A 178 10.87 -11.56 0.13
CA LYS A 178 11.25 -12.90 -0.37
C LYS A 178 11.96 -12.79 -1.72
N ALA A 179 11.53 -11.89 -2.60
CA ALA A 179 12.15 -11.67 -3.90
C ALA A 179 13.57 -11.11 -3.76
N TYR A 180 13.75 -10.09 -2.91
CA TYR A 180 15.08 -9.57 -2.55
C TYR A 180 16.00 -10.66 -1.97
N ALA A 181 15.49 -11.42 -0.99
CA ALA A 181 16.25 -12.51 -0.38
C ALA A 181 16.66 -13.59 -1.40
N MET A 182 15.86 -13.81 -2.44
CA MET A 182 16.16 -14.72 -3.54
C MET A 182 17.19 -14.14 -4.51
N ALA A 183 17.08 -12.86 -4.88
CA ALA A 183 18.06 -12.18 -5.73
C ALA A 183 19.45 -12.17 -5.07
N CYS A 184 19.54 -11.83 -3.78
CA CYS A 184 20.80 -11.92 -3.04
C CYS A 184 21.33 -13.36 -2.97
N LEU A 185 20.44 -14.36 -2.92
CA LEU A 185 20.86 -15.77 -2.92
C LEU A 185 21.49 -16.19 -4.24
N HIS A 186 20.93 -15.76 -5.38
CA HIS A 186 21.53 -16.00 -6.70
C HIS A 186 22.92 -15.37 -6.78
N GLN A 187 23.05 -14.11 -6.37
CA GLN A 187 24.31 -13.37 -6.40
C GLN A 187 25.41 -14.10 -5.60
N VAL A 188 25.15 -14.49 -4.34
CA VAL A 188 26.19 -15.16 -3.54
C VAL A 188 26.57 -16.55 -4.06
N ILE A 189 25.65 -17.25 -4.74
CA ILE A 189 25.93 -18.56 -5.34
C ILE A 189 26.88 -18.39 -6.53
N GLU A 190 26.70 -17.33 -7.32
CA GLU A 190 27.60 -16.97 -8.42
C GLU A 190 28.97 -16.51 -7.93
N ASP A 191 28.99 -15.69 -6.86
CA ASP A 191 30.24 -15.13 -6.32
C ASP A 191 31.10 -16.18 -5.58
N PHE A 192 30.48 -17.18 -4.97
CA PHE A 192 31.15 -18.20 -4.15
C PHE A 192 30.73 -19.63 -4.52
N PRO A 193 30.96 -20.12 -5.76
CA PRO A 193 30.41 -21.39 -6.24
C PRO A 193 30.87 -22.61 -5.43
N ASP A 194 32.10 -22.58 -4.92
CA ASP A 194 32.74 -23.74 -4.27
C ASP A 194 32.58 -23.78 -2.75
N SER A 195 32.01 -22.73 -2.13
CA SER A 195 31.98 -22.60 -0.67
C SER A 195 30.61 -22.21 -0.15
N VAL A 196 29.84 -23.22 0.29
CA VAL A 196 28.54 -23.01 0.94
C VAL A 196 28.65 -22.17 2.21
N ARG A 197 29.79 -22.26 2.90
CA ARG A 197 30.05 -21.48 4.11
C ARG A 197 30.19 -19.99 3.78
N ASP A 198 30.94 -19.66 2.73
CA ASP A 198 31.17 -18.26 2.38
C ASP A 198 29.92 -17.66 1.70
N GLN A 199 29.15 -18.47 0.95
CA GLN A 199 27.80 -18.09 0.49
C GLN A 199 26.88 -17.72 1.66
N GLU A 200 26.86 -18.55 2.72
CA GLU A 200 26.01 -18.32 3.90
C GLU A 200 26.41 -17.03 4.61
N GLU A 201 27.71 -16.83 4.86
CA GLU A 201 28.24 -15.68 5.58
C GLU A 201 27.97 -14.37 4.80
N ALA A 202 28.28 -14.34 3.51
CA ALA A 202 28.01 -13.20 2.65
C ALA A 202 26.51 -12.89 2.57
N TRP A 203 25.66 -13.91 2.41
CA TRP A 203 24.21 -13.71 2.33
C TRP A 203 23.61 -13.21 3.65
N CYS A 204 24.06 -13.74 4.79
CA CYS A 204 23.64 -13.28 6.11
C CYS A 204 24.05 -11.83 6.36
N GLN A 205 25.26 -11.43 5.93
CA GLN A 205 25.70 -10.03 6.00
C GLN A 205 24.88 -9.11 5.09
N MET A 206 24.59 -9.52 3.86
CA MET A 206 23.83 -8.71 2.88
C MET A 206 22.35 -8.57 3.21
N THR A 207 21.72 -9.60 3.79
CA THR A 207 20.27 -9.63 4.01
C THR A 207 19.86 -9.42 5.46
N GLY A 208 20.79 -9.50 6.42
CA GLY A 208 20.51 -9.43 7.85
C GLY A 208 19.69 -10.61 8.39
N ARG A 209 19.47 -11.65 7.58
CA ARG A 209 18.61 -12.80 7.91
C ARG A 209 19.42 -13.94 8.51
N SER A 210 18.73 -14.78 9.28
CA SER A 210 19.36 -15.92 9.94
C SER A 210 19.83 -16.99 8.95
N ARG A 211 20.91 -17.68 9.34
CA ARG A 211 21.41 -18.92 8.70
C ARG A 211 20.32 -19.92 8.33
N ALA A 212 19.34 -20.12 9.22
CA ALA A 212 18.23 -21.05 8.96
C ALA A 212 17.37 -20.63 7.75
N THR A 213 17.25 -19.32 7.50
CA THR A 213 16.51 -18.77 6.35
C THR A 213 17.27 -19.02 5.05
N PHE A 214 18.60 -18.88 5.05
CA PHE A 214 19.47 -19.19 3.91
C PHE A 214 19.27 -20.63 3.42
N PHE A 215 19.42 -21.63 4.30
CA PHE A 215 19.29 -23.03 3.91
C PHE A 215 17.87 -23.39 3.43
N ARG A 216 16.84 -22.74 3.98
CA ARG A 216 15.46 -22.93 3.51
C ARG A 216 15.26 -22.41 2.08
N LEU A 217 15.79 -21.23 1.76
CA LEU A 217 15.70 -20.66 0.42
C LEU A 217 16.58 -21.40 -0.58
N LYS A 218 17.81 -21.77 -0.20
CA LYS A 218 18.71 -22.58 -1.03
C LYS A 218 18.12 -23.95 -1.36
N ARG A 219 17.42 -24.59 -0.40
CA ARG A 219 16.68 -25.84 -0.65
C ARG A 219 15.49 -25.63 -1.59
N ALA A 220 14.79 -24.51 -1.48
CA ALA A 220 13.70 -24.17 -2.39
C ALA A 220 14.22 -23.93 -3.82
N LEU A 221 15.40 -23.33 -3.96
CA LEU A 221 16.07 -23.13 -5.25
C LEU A 221 16.49 -24.46 -5.90
N GLY A 222 17.09 -25.38 -5.12
CA GLY A 222 17.49 -26.70 -5.61
C GLY A 222 16.35 -27.70 -5.87
N ASN A 223 15.14 -27.39 -5.41
CA ASN A 223 13.93 -28.19 -5.69
C ASN A 223 13.08 -27.62 -6.83
N CYS A 224 13.44 -26.46 -7.37
CA CYS A 224 12.90 -25.96 -8.63
C CYS A 224 13.83 -26.44 -9.74
N ASP A 225 13.33 -27.25 -10.66
CA ASP A 225 14.02 -27.48 -11.94
C ASP A 225 14.35 -26.11 -12.56
N PRO A 226 15.52 -25.96 -13.20
CA PRO A 226 15.84 -24.73 -13.91
C PRO A 226 14.70 -24.43 -14.91
N PRO A 227 14.24 -23.18 -15.04
CA PRO A 227 13.32 -22.85 -16.11
C PRO A 227 13.99 -23.26 -17.42
N ALA A 228 13.31 -24.12 -18.18
CA ALA A 228 13.77 -24.56 -19.48
C ALA A 228 14.19 -23.33 -20.29
N THR A 229 15.45 -23.31 -20.70
CA THR A 229 15.91 -22.40 -21.75
C THR A 229 15.37 -22.96 -23.05
N GLU A 230 14.16 -22.57 -23.44
CA GLU A 230 13.68 -22.77 -24.81
C GLU A 230 12.54 -21.81 -25.16
N ASP A 231 12.89 -20.94 -26.11
CA ASP A 231 12.16 -20.67 -27.34
C ASP A 231 11.02 -19.63 -27.34
N GLU A 232 11.29 -18.55 -28.07
CA GLU A 232 10.32 -17.62 -28.63
C GLU A 232 9.35 -18.40 -29.53
N SER A 233 8.21 -18.84 -28.99
CA SER A 233 6.92 -18.85 -29.69
C SER A 233 5.94 -19.79 -28.98
N ARG A 234 4.98 -19.20 -28.26
CA ARG A 234 3.56 -19.59 -28.22
C ARG A 234 2.89 -18.82 -27.09
N GLY A 235 2.13 -17.81 -27.47
CA GLY A 235 1.24 -17.11 -26.57
C GLY A 235 0.17 -18.05 -26.02
N ALA A 236 0.03 -18.03 -24.70
CA ALA A 236 -1.21 -18.38 -24.02
C ALA A 236 -1.42 -17.36 -22.88
N PRO A 237 -2.67 -16.90 -22.65
CA PRO A 237 -2.92 -15.65 -21.97
C PRO A 237 -2.92 -15.84 -20.45
N LEU A 238 -2.19 -14.99 -19.74
CA LEU A 238 -2.45 -14.74 -18.32
C LEU A 238 -3.86 -14.18 -18.21
N SER A 239 -4.72 -14.91 -17.51
CA SER A 239 -6.08 -14.53 -17.16
C SER A 239 -6.04 -13.23 -16.35
N ARG A 240 -6.25 -12.13 -17.08
CA ARG A 240 -6.50 -10.79 -16.59
C ARG A 240 -7.92 -10.80 -16.00
N LEU A 241 -8.06 -10.78 -14.68
CA LEU A 241 -9.35 -10.55 -14.06
C LEU A 241 -9.68 -9.06 -14.20
N TYR A 242 -10.42 -8.74 -15.25
CA TYR A 242 -11.09 -7.45 -15.40
C TYR A 242 -12.52 -7.59 -14.89
N LEU A 243 -12.88 -6.81 -13.88
CA LEU A 243 -14.28 -6.54 -13.57
C LEU A 243 -14.67 -5.22 -14.22
N THR A 244 -15.21 -5.30 -15.44
CA THR A 244 -15.94 -4.20 -16.05
C THR A 244 -17.41 -4.29 -15.65
N GLY A 245 -17.87 -3.40 -14.76
CA GLY A 245 -19.29 -3.17 -14.54
C GLY A 245 -19.78 -2.08 -15.49
N ARG A 246 -20.48 -2.47 -16.57
CA ARG A 246 -21.16 -1.51 -17.46
C ARG A 246 -22.21 -0.71 -16.68
N TRP A 247 -22.08 0.61 -16.71
CA TRP A 247 -23.17 1.53 -16.40
C TRP A 247 -24.21 1.45 -17.52
N ALA A 248 -25.45 1.03 -17.20
CA ALA A 248 -26.58 1.10 -18.12
C ALA A 248 -27.62 2.07 -17.54
N PRO A 249 -27.85 3.24 -18.15
CA PRO A 249 -28.93 4.11 -17.71
C PRO A 249 -30.25 3.52 -18.22
N ARG A 250 -31.08 2.99 -17.32
CA ARG A 250 -32.47 2.66 -17.68
C ARG A 250 -33.31 3.93 -17.60
N ASN A 251 -33.51 4.51 -18.77
CA ASN A 251 -34.66 5.36 -19.10
C ASN A 251 -35.96 4.75 -18.57
N ARG A 252 -36.72 5.51 -17.77
CA ARG A 252 -38.18 5.41 -17.72
C ARG A 252 -38.78 6.80 -17.50
N GLY A 253 -39.02 7.49 -18.61
CA GLY A 253 -40.20 8.34 -18.72
C GLY A 253 -41.40 7.46 -19.08
N SER A 254 -42.44 7.46 -18.25
CA SER A 254 -43.81 7.85 -18.63
C SER A 254 -44.83 7.34 -17.61
N GLN A 255 -45.50 8.31 -16.99
CA GLN A 255 -46.92 8.38 -16.63
C GLN A 255 -47.69 7.09 -16.31
N ALA A 256 -48.26 7.03 -15.10
CA ALA A 256 -49.70 7.24 -14.84
C ALA A 256 -50.15 6.43 -13.61
N LEU A 257 -50.65 7.12 -12.59
CA LEU A 257 -52.03 6.96 -12.08
C LEU A 257 -52.29 7.95 -10.95
N ARG A 258 -53.17 8.90 -11.24
CA ARG A 258 -53.94 9.70 -10.27
C ARG A 258 -55.08 8.83 -9.70
N THR A 259 -55.73 9.36 -8.64
CA THR A 259 -56.98 8.93 -7.97
C THR A 259 -56.77 7.71 -7.06
N LEU A 260 -57.04 7.73 -5.75
CA LEU A 260 -57.96 8.50 -4.90
C LEU A 260 -57.26 8.96 -3.61
#